data_AF-A0A3D3L4H9-F1
#
_entry.id   AF-A0A3D3L4H9-F1
#
_cell.length_a   1.000
_cell.length_b   1.000
_cell.length_c   1.000
_cell.angle_alpha   90.00
_cell.angle_beta   90.00
_cell.angle_gamma   90.00
#
_symmetry.space_group_name_H-M   'P 1'
#
loop_
_entity.id
_entity.type
_entity.pdbx_description
1 polymer ?
#
loop_
_entity_poly.entity_id
_entity_poly.type
_entity_poly.pdbx_seq_one_letter_code
_entity_poly.pdbx_strand_id
1 'polypeptide(L)'
;MFQNRYLFIFSFFAGILFSQPKFSIGMDVGYYKPAMSVSSENQLPQASGFSADVLPGYSMYYQFFPGARVGFSHSFSIHIDQTKSGTPFSRIFSYRMFILETFFLARERWEWNFSLAPTWNKGSIHLDAKGNFTEWDIFLTGFNDTQGSISVISSDKMTTYWFGFASFIGLRYYIRSWCA
;
A
#
# COMPACT_ATOMS: atom_id res chain seq x y z
N MET A 1 -53.11 -14.05 -3.14
CA MET A 1 -51.80 -14.63 -3.54
C MET A 1 -50.60 -13.67 -3.35
N PHE A 2 -50.79 -12.39 -2.98
CA PHE A 2 -49.70 -11.40 -2.91
C PHE A 2 -49.07 -11.17 -1.51
N GLN A 3 -49.75 -11.56 -0.43
CA GLN A 3 -49.32 -11.26 0.95
C GLN A 3 -48.05 -11.99 1.39
N ASN A 4 -47.81 -13.21 0.86
CA ASN A 4 -46.61 -13.99 1.18
C ASN A 4 -45.33 -13.44 0.54
N ARG A 5 -45.44 -12.62 -0.52
CA ARG A 5 -44.25 -12.06 -1.22
C ARG A 5 -43.55 -11.03 -0.36
N TYR A 6 -44.30 -10.13 0.27
CA TYR A 6 -43.75 -9.10 1.16
C TYR A 6 -43.19 -9.69 2.45
N LEU A 7 -43.85 -10.73 2.99
CA LEU A 7 -43.37 -11.48 4.15
C LEU A 7 -42.04 -12.19 3.84
N PHE A 8 -41.92 -12.85 2.69
CA PHE A 8 -40.68 -13.48 2.27
C PHE A 8 -39.55 -12.46 2.08
N ILE A 9 -39.82 -11.34 1.41
CA ILE A 9 -38.85 -10.25 1.23
C ILE A 9 -38.41 -9.69 2.59
N PHE A 10 -39.35 -9.43 3.50
CA PHE A 10 -39.06 -8.95 4.84
C PHE A 10 -38.23 -9.94 5.65
N SER A 11 -38.60 -11.23 5.66
CA SER A 11 -37.83 -12.28 6.34
C SER A 11 -36.43 -12.46 5.75
N PHE A 12 -36.27 -12.32 4.43
CA PHE A 12 -34.97 -12.37 3.77
C PHE A 12 -34.06 -11.21 4.20
N PHE A 13 -34.58 -9.97 4.20
CA PHE A 13 -33.82 -8.80 4.66
C PHE A 13 -33.56 -8.82 6.18
N ALA A 14 -34.53 -9.27 6.98
CA ALA A 14 -34.34 -9.46 8.42
C ALA A 14 -33.25 -10.52 8.70
N GLY A 15 -33.24 -11.63 7.96
CA GLY A 15 -32.20 -12.65 8.07
C GLY A 15 -30.79 -12.13 7.78
N ILE A 16 -30.64 -11.18 6.84
CA ILE A 16 -29.36 -10.51 6.57
C ILE A 16 -28.96 -9.61 7.76
N LEU A 17 -29.91 -8.82 8.28
CA LEU A 17 -29.68 -7.88 9.39
C LEU A 17 -29.37 -8.56 10.73
N PHE A 18 -29.98 -9.70 11.02
CA PHE A 18 -29.77 -10.47 12.25
C PHE A 18 -28.68 -11.54 12.12
N SER A 19 -28.03 -11.66 10.95
CA SER A 19 -26.86 -12.52 10.81
C SER A 19 -25.63 -11.91 11.47
N GLN A 20 -24.77 -12.76 12.04
CA GLN A 20 -23.51 -12.38 12.67
C GLN A 20 -22.74 -11.41 11.74
N PRO A 21 -22.18 -10.28 12.24
CA PRO A 21 -21.57 -9.27 11.39
C PRO A 21 -20.43 -9.88 10.57
N LYS A 22 -20.70 -10.10 9.28
CA LYS A 22 -19.77 -10.77 8.38
C LYS A 22 -18.70 -9.84 7.85
N PHE A 23 -18.80 -8.54 8.10
CA PHE A 23 -17.92 -7.53 7.53
C PHE A 23 -17.04 -6.87 8.60
N SER A 24 -15.75 -6.73 8.30
CA SER A 24 -14.75 -6.13 9.19
C SER A 24 -13.89 -5.15 8.40
N ILE A 25 -13.63 -3.98 8.99
CA ILE A 25 -12.66 -3.00 8.46
C ILE A 25 -11.54 -2.87 9.49
N GLY A 26 -10.30 -2.92 9.01
CA GLY A 26 -9.09 -2.75 9.79
C GLY A 26 -8.24 -1.60 9.28
N MET A 27 -7.48 -1.00 10.19
CA MET A 27 -6.33 -0.16 9.85
C MET A 27 -5.08 -0.95 10.19
N ASP A 28 -4.15 -0.97 9.26
CA ASP A 28 -2.93 -1.78 9.34
C ASP A 28 -1.72 -0.85 9.36
N VAL A 29 -0.69 -1.22 10.12
CA VAL A 29 0.62 -0.58 10.07
C VAL A 29 1.67 -1.68 10.05
N GLY A 30 2.46 -1.73 8.98
CA GLY A 30 3.58 -2.66 8.83
C GLY A 30 4.92 -1.97 8.87
N TYR A 31 5.97 -2.75 9.13
CA TYR A 31 7.36 -2.36 8.88
C TYR A 31 7.89 -3.16 7.69
N TYR A 32 8.62 -2.49 6.81
CA TYR A 32 9.19 -3.08 5.60
C TYR A 32 10.55 -2.47 5.29
N LYS A 33 11.50 -3.32 4.96
CA LYS A 33 12.84 -2.91 4.54
C LYS A 33 13.12 -3.40 3.11
N PRO A 34 12.98 -2.55 2.08
CA PRO A 34 13.35 -2.90 0.72
C PRO A 34 14.85 -3.18 0.63
N ALA A 35 15.25 -4.36 0.14
CA ALA A 35 16.60 -4.54 -0.36
C ALA A 35 16.69 -3.91 -1.76
N MET A 36 17.40 -2.78 -1.89
CA MET A 36 17.66 -2.14 -3.18
C MET A 36 19.08 -2.52 -3.63
N SER A 37 19.18 -3.34 -4.68
CA SER A 37 20.46 -3.60 -5.35
C SER A 37 20.81 -2.41 -6.25
N VAL A 38 21.70 -1.54 -5.78
CA VAL A 38 22.24 -0.42 -6.57
C VAL A 38 23.71 -0.64 -6.84
N SER A 39 24.17 -0.14 -7.98
CA SER A 39 25.57 -0.23 -8.41
C SER A 39 26.51 0.66 -7.59
N SER A 40 25.98 1.69 -6.91
CA SER A 40 26.75 2.56 -6.03
C SER A 40 25.95 3.07 -4.83
N GLU A 41 26.59 3.24 -3.68
CA GLU A 41 25.92 3.71 -2.46
C GLU A 41 25.42 5.16 -2.53
N ASN A 42 25.94 5.96 -3.45
CA ASN A 42 25.57 7.38 -3.63
C ASN A 42 24.19 7.56 -4.28
N GLN A 43 23.68 6.51 -4.93
CA GLN A 43 22.36 6.47 -5.55
C GLN A 43 21.27 6.06 -4.57
N LEU A 44 21.63 5.64 -3.36
CA LEU A 44 20.64 5.36 -2.31
C LEU A 44 20.04 6.67 -1.80
N PRO A 45 18.71 6.71 -1.59
CA PRO A 45 18.10 7.78 -0.81
C PRO A 45 18.74 7.84 0.57
N GLN A 46 18.87 9.05 1.12
CA GLN A 46 19.33 9.21 2.48
C GLN A 46 18.33 8.49 3.42
N ALA A 47 18.84 7.95 4.53
CA ALA A 47 17.98 7.23 5.47
C ALA A 47 17.21 8.25 6.33
N SER A 48 16.14 8.86 5.80
CA SER A 48 15.27 9.73 6.61
C SER A 48 14.06 8.99 7.17
N GLY A 49 14.08 8.84 8.50
CA GLY A 49 12.90 8.80 9.36
C GLY A 49 11.82 7.73 9.13
N PHE A 50 10.76 7.88 9.93
CA PHE A 50 9.61 6.96 10.08
C PHE A 50 8.82 6.70 8.78
N SER A 51 9.06 7.44 7.69
CA SER A 51 8.28 7.30 6.45
C SER A 51 8.82 6.25 5.47
N ALA A 52 10.14 6.00 5.49
CA ALA A 52 10.80 5.15 4.50
C ALA A 52 10.40 3.67 4.60
N ASP A 53 10.19 3.20 5.84
CA ASP A 53 10.04 1.78 6.18
C ASP A 53 8.66 1.44 6.76
N VAL A 54 7.75 2.41 6.88
CA VAL A 54 6.40 2.17 7.42
C VAL A 54 5.41 1.97 6.28
N LEU A 55 4.53 0.99 6.47
CA LEU A 55 3.45 0.60 5.57
C LEU A 55 2.11 0.81 6.25
N PRO A 56 1.60 2.05 6.33
CA PRO A 56 0.20 2.25 6.65
C PRO A 56 -0.67 1.57 5.59
N GLY A 57 -1.79 1.03 6.05
CA GLY A 57 -2.76 0.38 5.19
C GLY A 57 -4.13 0.29 5.82
N TYR A 58 -5.06 -0.23 5.03
CA TYR A 58 -6.38 -0.60 5.48
C TYR A 58 -6.72 -1.97 4.92
N SER A 59 -7.57 -2.68 5.65
CA SER A 59 -8.07 -3.98 5.25
C SER A 59 -9.58 -4.04 5.41
N MET A 60 -10.21 -4.81 4.54
CA MET A 60 -11.63 -5.08 4.56
C MET A 60 -11.79 -6.59 4.42
N TYR A 61 -12.54 -7.22 5.33
CA TYR A 61 -12.79 -8.64 5.32
C TYR A 61 -14.28 -8.93 5.31
N TYR A 62 -14.65 -9.98 4.60
CA TYR A 62 -15.97 -10.58 4.57
C TYR A 62 -15.87 -12.07 4.93
N GLN A 63 -16.51 -12.46 6.03
CA GLN A 63 -16.62 -13.83 6.47
C GLN A 63 -17.76 -14.54 5.74
N PHE A 64 -17.41 -15.47 4.86
CA PHE A 64 -18.37 -16.26 4.11
C PHE A 64 -18.67 -17.62 4.76
N PHE A 65 -17.76 -18.12 5.61
CA PHE A 65 -17.89 -19.41 6.29
C PHE A 65 -17.38 -19.32 7.75
N PRO A 66 -17.92 -20.13 8.68
CA PRO A 66 -17.36 -20.25 10.02
C PRO A 66 -15.89 -20.72 9.96
N GLY A 67 -14.93 -19.84 10.27
CA GLY A 67 -13.49 -20.14 10.17
C GLY A 67 -12.83 -19.81 8.82
N ALA A 68 -13.54 -19.18 7.88
CA ALA A 68 -12.92 -18.65 6.66
C ALA A 68 -13.50 -17.28 6.23
N ARG A 69 -12.61 -16.39 5.81
CA ARG A 69 -12.95 -15.06 5.32
C ARG A 69 -12.15 -14.70 4.07
N VAL A 70 -12.74 -13.87 3.23
CA VAL A 70 -12.07 -13.23 2.10
C VAL A 70 -11.90 -11.76 2.41
N GLY A 71 -10.90 -11.11 1.85
CA GLY A 71 -10.69 -9.70 2.10
C GLY A 71 -9.86 -9.02 1.03
N PHE A 72 -9.79 -7.72 1.16
CA PHE A 72 -8.91 -6.86 0.40
C PHE A 72 -8.09 -6.04 1.38
N SER A 73 -6.79 -5.95 1.16
CA SER A 73 -5.96 -5.03 1.91
C SER A 73 -5.09 -4.21 0.96
N HIS A 74 -4.90 -2.97 1.34
CA HIS A 74 -4.08 -2.03 0.63
C HIS A 74 -3.13 -1.34 1.60
N SER A 75 -1.84 -1.45 1.32
CA SER A 75 -0.79 -0.75 2.05
C SER A 75 0.00 0.13 1.09
N PHE A 76 0.47 1.27 1.57
CA PHE A 76 1.30 2.17 0.77
C PHE A 76 2.53 2.60 1.56
N SER A 77 3.62 2.87 0.86
CA SER A 77 4.85 3.44 1.43
C SER A 77 5.22 4.65 0.59
N ILE A 78 5.45 5.77 1.26
CA ILE A 78 5.83 7.03 0.64
C ILE A 78 7.17 7.43 1.23
N HIS A 79 8.15 7.61 0.37
CA HIS A 79 9.48 8.07 0.73
C HIS A 79 9.76 9.31 -0.11
N ILE A 80 9.93 10.45 0.54
CA ILE A 80 10.28 11.72 -0.10
C ILE A 80 11.53 12.22 0.61
N ASP A 81 12.65 12.24 -0.10
CA ASP A 81 13.95 12.64 0.46
C ASP A 81 14.91 13.11 -0.65
N GLN A 82 16.15 13.39 -0.30
CA GLN A 82 17.26 13.58 -1.21
C GLN A 82 18.10 12.31 -1.30
N THR A 83 18.72 12.06 -2.45
CA THR A 83 19.79 11.07 -2.54
C THR A 83 21.03 11.57 -1.79
N LYS A 84 21.97 10.67 -1.45
CA LYS A 84 23.27 11.10 -0.89
C LYS A 84 24.03 12.09 -1.78
N SER A 85 23.71 12.14 -3.08
CA SER A 85 24.26 13.11 -4.05
C SER A 85 23.56 14.49 -4.05
N GLY A 86 22.50 14.66 -3.25
CA GLY A 86 21.74 15.91 -3.14
C GLY A 86 20.62 16.08 -4.17
N THR A 87 20.32 15.06 -4.98
CA THR A 87 19.21 15.11 -5.94
C THR A 87 17.86 14.79 -5.27
N PRO A 88 16.80 15.58 -5.51
CA PRO A 88 15.46 15.27 -5.01
C PRO A 88 14.97 13.91 -5.54
N PHE A 89 14.50 13.08 -4.61
CA PHE A 89 14.03 11.73 -4.86
C PHE A 89 12.67 11.52 -4.19
N SER A 90 11.70 10.99 -4.94
CA SER A 90 10.46 10.52 -4.33
C SER A 90 10.06 9.15 -4.86
N ARG A 91 9.52 8.35 -3.96
CA ARG A 91 9.14 6.97 -4.21
C ARG A 91 7.81 6.68 -3.55
N ILE A 92 6.91 6.08 -4.32
CA ILE A 92 5.61 5.65 -3.85
C ILE A 92 5.44 4.18 -4.21
N PHE A 93 5.34 3.34 -3.18
CA PHE A 93 4.95 1.94 -3.32
C PHE A 93 3.52 1.75 -2.86
N SER A 94 2.81 0.89 -3.57
CA SER A 94 1.41 0.61 -3.36
C SER A 94 1.21 -0.89 -3.49
N TYR A 95 1.01 -1.56 -2.37
CA TYR A 95 0.77 -2.98 -2.27
C TYR A 95 -0.74 -3.25 -2.16
N ARG A 96 -1.26 -4.11 -3.01
CA ARG A 96 -2.66 -4.52 -2.98
C ARG A 96 -2.72 -6.02 -2.96
N MET A 97 -3.54 -6.54 -2.06
CA MET A 97 -3.66 -7.96 -1.84
C MET A 97 -5.13 -8.35 -1.72
N PHE A 98 -5.49 -9.42 -2.42
CA PHE A 98 -6.75 -10.11 -2.21
C PHE A 98 -6.46 -11.27 -1.27
N ILE A 99 -7.05 -11.27 -0.08
CA ILE A 99 -6.71 -12.17 1.00
C ILE A 99 -7.78 -13.26 1.09
N LEU A 100 -7.36 -14.52 1.01
CA LEU A 100 -8.15 -15.66 1.44
C LEU A 100 -7.57 -16.15 2.77
N GLU A 101 -8.36 -16.05 3.83
CA GLU A 101 -7.91 -16.34 5.19
C GLU A 101 -8.75 -17.42 5.83
N THR A 102 -8.09 -18.43 6.38
CA THR A 102 -8.70 -19.40 7.30
C THR A 102 -8.26 -19.07 8.72
N PHE A 103 -9.15 -19.26 9.68
CA PHE A 103 -8.85 -18.93 11.07
C PHE A 103 -9.46 -19.93 12.05
N PHE A 104 -8.77 -20.10 13.17
CA PHE A 104 -9.13 -21.00 14.24
C PHE A 104 -9.03 -20.28 15.60
N LEU A 105 -10.12 -20.32 16.36
CA LEU A 105 -10.19 -19.78 17.72
C LEU A 105 -9.68 -20.84 18.70
N ALA A 106 -8.42 -20.72 19.11
CA ALA A 106 -7.83 -21.62 20.12
C ALA A 106 -8.42 -21.40 21.52
N ARG A 107 -8.87 -20.16 21.80
CA ARG A 107 -9.64 -19.75 22.98
C ARG A 107 -10.63 -18.66 22.56
N GLU A 108 -11.59 -18.32 23.40
CA GLU A 108 -12.64 -17.30 23.14
C GLU A 108 -12.12 -15.93 22.64
N ARG A 109 -10.84 -15.61 22.85
CA ARG A 109 -10.24 -14.31 22.46
C ARG A 109 -8.97 -14.44 21.63
N TRP A 110 -8.48 -15.65 21.40
CA TRP A 110 -7.23 -15.90 20.67
C TRP A 110 -7.54 -16.61 19.37
N GLU A 111 -7.28 -15.92 18.27
CA GLU A 111 -7.47 -16.43 16.91
C GLU A 111 -6.12 -16.57 16.21
N TRP A 112 -5.86 -17.76 15.70
CA TRP A 112 -4.79 -18.00 14.74
C TRP A 112 -5.36 -17.87 13.34
N ASN A 113 -4.70 -17.11 12.48
CA ASN A 113 -5.12 -16.94 11.10
C ASN A 113 -4.00 -17.34 10.14
N PHE A 114 -4.40 -18.01 9.06
CA PHE A 114 -3.55 -18.36 7.94
C PHE A 114 -4.14 -17.74 6.68
N SER A 115 -3.34 -16.92 6.03
CA SER A 115 -3.75 -16.12 4.89
C SER A 115 -2.90 -16.44 3.67
N LEU A 116 -3.58 -16.61 2.54
CA LEU A 116 -3.00 -16.70 1.21
C LEU A 116 -3.51 -15.54 0.39
N ALA A 117 -2.61 -14.80 -0.23
CA ALA A 117 -2.97 -13.58 -0.91
C ALA A 117 -2.20 -13.38 -2.22
N PRO A 118 -2.84 -13.56 -3.39
CA PRO A 118 -2.31 -12.97 -4.61
C PRO A 118 -2.23 -11.45 -4.46
N THR A 119 -1.13 -10.89 -4.96
CA THR A 119 -0.81 -9.46 -4.85
C THR A 119 -0.64 -8.85 -6.24
N TRP A 120 -1.09 -7.60 -6.38
CA TRP A 120 -0.80 -6.78 -7.55
C TRP A 120 -0.31 -5.41 -7.08
N ASN A 121 0.94 -5.13 -7.37
CA ASN A 121 1.66 -4.05 -6.73
C ASN A 121 2.09 -3.03 -7.77
N LYS A 122 2.28 -1.80 -7.30
CA LYS A 122 2.72 -0.67 -8.11
C LYS A 122 3.83 0.05 -7.38
N GLY A 123 4.89 0.38 -8.10
CA GLY A 123 5.99 1.21 -7.61
C GLY A 123 6.25 2.33 -8.59
N SER A 124 6.29 3.54 -8.06
CA SER A 124 6.68 4.73 -8.81
C SER A 124 7.90 5.33 -8.14
N ILE A 125 8.93 5.59 -8.93
CA ILE A 125 10.12 6.32 -8.53
C ILE A 125 10.20 7.56 -9.40
N HIS A 126 10.51 8.69 -8.77
CA HIS A 126 10.63 9.98 -9.40
C HIS A 126 11.92 10.63 -8.94
N LEU A 127 12.67 11.17 -9.89
CA LEU A 127 13.97 11.76 -9.67
C LEU A 127 14.06 13.07 -10.44
N ASP A 128 14.41 14.15 -9.74
CA ASP A 128 14.72 15.43 -10.35
C ASP A 128 16.24 15.61 -10.40
N ALA A 129 16.80 15.58 -11.60
CA ALA A 129 18.20 15.86 -11.83
C ALA A 129 18.36 17.27 -12.38
N LYS A 130 19.23 18.08 -11.77
CA LYS A 130 19.66 19.36 -12.33
C LYS A 130 20.81 19.10 -13.29
N GLY A 131 20.59 19.36 -14.57
CA GLY A 131 21.64 19.32 -15.59
C GLY A 131 22.11 20.73 -15.92
N ASN A 132 23.42 20.95 -15.88
CA ASN A 132 24.02 22.15 -16.46
C ASN A 132 24.28 21.88 -17.94
N PHE A 133 23.58 22.58 -18.82
CA PHE A 133 23.76 22.45 -20.26
C PHE A 133 24.48 23.69 -20.79
N THR A 134 25.79 23.57 -20.94
CA THR A 134 26.68 24.66 -21.38
C THR A 134 26.28 25.23 -22.74
N GLU A 135 25.80 24.41 -23.67
CA GLU A 135 25.35 24.88 -25.00
C GLU A 135 24.04 25.67 -24.94
N TRP A 136 23.10 25.29 -24.06
CA TRP A 136 21.87 26.06 -23.83
C TRP A 136 22.16 27.38 -23.15
N ASP A 137 23.12 27.40 -22.20
CA ASP A 137 23.60 28.63 -21.59
C ASP A 137 24.21 29.57 -22.64
N ILE A 138 25.07 29.08 -23.54
CA ILE A 138 25.67 29.88 -24.63
C ILE A 138 24.60 30.38 -25.61
N PHE A 139 23.65 29.54 -26.00
CA PHE A 139 22.58 29.92 -26.91
C PHE A 139 21.68 31.01 -26.31
N LEU A 140 21.26 30.86 -25.05
CA LEU A 140 20.32 31.77 -24.40
C LEU A 140 20.98 33.07 -23.93
N THR A 141 22.25 33.03 -23.52
CA THR A 141 23.05 34.26 -23.26
C THR A 141 23.32 35.05 -24.53
N GLY A 142 23.34 34.41 -25.70
CA GLY A 142 23.42 35.09 -26.99
C GLY A 142 22.19 35.96 -27.32
N PHE A 143 21.03 35.71 -26.70
CA PHE A 143 19.80 36.49 -26.89
C PHE A 143 19.50 37.47 -25.75
N ASN A 144 20.10 37.31 -24.57
CA ASN A 144 19.83 38.16 -23.42
C ASN A 144 21.12 38.40 -22.62
N ASP A 145 21.47 39.68 -22.43
CA ASP A 145 22.69 40.16 -21.74
C ASP A 145 22.62 40.01 -20.20
N THR A 146 21.93 38.97 -19.73
CA THR A 146 21.85 38.63 -18.30
C THR A 146 22.66 37.37 -18.04
N GLN A 147 23.80 37.59 -17.37
CA GLN A 147 24.79 36.63 -16.84
C GLN A 147 24.19 35.66 -15.81
N GLY A 148 23.22 34.83 -16.20
CA GLY A 148 22.62 33.81 -15.35
C GLY A 148 22.81 32.44 -15.97
N SER A 149 23.49 31.53 -15.27
CA SER A 149 23.50 30.11 -15.67
C SER A 149 22.09 29.54 -15.51
N ILE A 150 21.57 28.94 -16.57
CA ILE A 150 20.22 28.42 -16.67
C ILE A 150 20.28 26.94 -16.27
N SER A 151 19.88 26.65 -15.03
CA SER A 151 19.76 25.26 -14.59
C SER A 151 18.49 24.65 -15.19
N VAL A 152 18.64 23.67 -16.08
CA VAL A 152 17.50 22.90 -16.61
C VAL A 152 17.24 21.73 -15.67
N ILE A 153 16.03 21.65 -15.13
CA ILE A 153 15.59 20.53 -14.30
C ILE A 153 15.09 19.44 -15.24
N SER A 154 15.81 18.32 -15.30
CA SER A 154 15.35 17.11 -15.97
C SER A 154 14.66 16.24 -14.94
N SER A 155 13.36 16.03 -15.12
CA SER A 155 12.54 15.21 -14.24
C SER A 155 12.18 13.92 -14.96
N ASP A 156 12.43 12.77 -14.32
CA ASP A 156 12.04 11.48 -14.86
C ASP A 156 11.21 10.67 -13.84
N LYS A 157 10.32 9.83 -14.35
CA LYS A 157 9.41 9.01 -13.56
C LYS A 157 9.32 7.60 -14.12
N MET A 158 9.85 6.65 -13.36
CA MET A 158 9.71 5.23 -13.64
C MET A 158 8.52 4.66 -12.87
N THR A 159 7.60 3.99 -13.56
CA THR A 159 6.48 3.27 -12.93
C THR A 159 6.51 1.80 -13.36
N THR A 160 6.53 0.91 -12.37
CA THR A 160 6.54 -0.54 -12.58
C THR A 160 5.38 -1.20 -11.86
N TYR A 161 4.78 -2.20 -12.50
CA TYR A 161 3.75 -3.05 -11.93
C TYR A 161 4.28 -4.47 -11.82
N TRP A 162 3.93 -5.16 -10.74
CA TRP A 162 4.30 -6.57 -10.58
C TRP A 162 3.19 -7.34 -9.88
N PHE A 163 3.03 -8.60 -10.28
CA PHE A 163 2.21 -9.57 -9.59
C PHE A 163 3.09 -10.40 -8.67
N GLY A 164 2.51 -10.86 -7.57
CA GLY A 164 3.20 -11.73 -6.64
C GLY A 164 2.21 -12.54 -5.83
N PHE A 165 2.76 -13.34 -4.92
CA PHE A 165 1.98 -14.11 -3.97
C PHE A 165 2.55 -13.88 -2.58
N ALA A 166 1.68 -13.75 -1.60
CA ALA A 166 2.07 -13.59 -0.21
C ALA A 166 1.28 -14.57 0.66
N SER A 167 1.93 -15.09 1.68
CA SER A 167 1.32 -15.97 2.66
C SER A 167 1.73 -15.50 4.05
N PHE A 168 0.79 -15.44 4.99
CA PHE A 168 1.06 -14.98 6.34
C PHE A 168 0.36 -15.89 7.36
N ILE A 169 1.06 -16.13 8.47
CA ILE A 169 0.47 -16.67 9.69
C ILE A 169 0.42 -15.51 10.67
N GLY A 170 -0.74 -15.28 11.27
CA GLY A 170 -0.91 -14.24 12.27
C GLY A 170 -1.57 -14.75 13.54
N LEU A 171 -1.60 -13.85 14.50
CA LEU A 171 -2.27 -14.02 15.77
C LEU A 171 -3.12 -12.77 16.02
N ARG A 172 -4.41 -12.97 16.24
CA ARG A 172 -5.37 -11.91 16.51
C ARG A 172 -5.94 -12.09 17.91
N TYR A 173 -5.93 -11.00 18.67
CA TYR A 173 -6.50 -10.96 20.00
C TYR A 173 -7.74 -10.05 20.02
N TYR A 174 -8.85 -10.57 20.52
CA TYR A 174 -10.09 -9.82 20.68
C TYR A 174 -10.18 -9.26 22.10
N ILE A 175 -10.30 -7.93 22.21
CA ILE A 175 -10.44 -7.24 23.51
C ILE A 175 -11.70 -7.75 24.25
N ARG A 176 -12.77 -8.03 23.51
CA ARG A 176 -14.02 -8.59 24.02
C ARG A 176 -14.41 -9.81 23.19
N SER A 177 -14.96 -10.83 23.85
CA SER A 177 -15.33 -12.11 23.21
C SER A 177 -16.41 -11.97 22.14
N TRP A 178 -17.28 -10.96 22.22
CA TRP A 178 -18.29 -10.70 21.20
C TRP A 178 -17.76 -10.00 19.94
N CYS A 179 -16.48 -9.58 19.94
CA CYS A 179 -15.82 -9.03 18.75
C CYS A 179 -15.14 -10.11 17.91
N ALA A 180 -15.11 -11.35 18.42
CA ALA A 180 -14.62 -12.54 17.74
C ALA A 180 -15.66 -13.13 16.78
#